data_AF-A0A0Q6BNZ5-F1
#
_entry.id   AF-A0A0Q6BNZ5-F1
#
_cell.length_a   1.000
_cell.length_b   1.000
_cell.length_c   1.000
_cell.angle_alpha   90.00
_cell.angle_beta   90.00
_cell.angle_gamma   90.00
#
_symmetry.space_group_name_H-M   'P 1'
#
loop_
_entity.id
_entity.type
_entity.pdbx_description
1 polymer ?
#
loop_
_entity_poly.entity_id
_entity_poly.type
_entity_poly.pdbx_seq_one_letter_code
_entity_poly.pdbx_strand_id
1 'polypeptide(L)'
;MKRSTLRAFGRDRRGNFAMIFGLSLIPLLGMSGLATDYAKSTLVKRRLELAIDSASLAAIRKSIDLINEGKTTQAEAIAAGEAEGRTYLNAQSSRLLDSALSLASVKITVSGATISSQADYAAGVPTVFARLIGVNDFQVQGRSSAAAMLPPYVDVHVLVDISQSMGIGATAVDQERIRTMQVRRFSGSTSNVDQNGCVFGCHIIQGEFKSNSNLYATKTTYEMVQENGARMRIDVVRDALQKLAKSLLENETKRYRLSVHTFHSTFETVLPLTADATTAAVAISKIAPSTWGGGTNAHVAFRDLNKVIATPGDGLTPAKATAITIVMTDGIEDTQMEFPEQDGIIWDPNFVYDNPYAEDWGGRIQSFDPAMCKPMKDRNIRVIAMNTKYLIPAKDTNPKFLAIRDWLYTYIEGNMAKCVSSKTDYYDASSPEDIDLATTQIISSIAQPIALTE
;
A
#
# COMPACT_ATOMS: atom_id res chain seq x y z
N MET A 1 -17.87 -72.90 -61.03
CA MET A 1 -18.11 -71.63 -61.77
C MET A 1 -17.61 -71.78 -63.20
N LYS A 2 -18.50 -71.62 -64.19
CA LYS A 2 -18.19 -71.83 -65.63
C LYS A 2 -17.23 -70.74 -66.12
N ARG A 3 -16.17 -71.11 -66.85
CA ARG A 3 -15.16 -70.21 -67.45
C ARG A 3 -15.74 -69.08 -68.34
N SER A 4 -17.00 -69.18 -68.78
CA SER A 4 -17.65 -68.16 -69.63
C SER A 4 -18.07 -66.89 -68.87
N THR A 5 -18.45 -66.99 -67.58
CA THR A 5 -18.87 -65.80 -66.80
C THR A 5 -17.70 -64.89 -66.43
N LEU A 6 -16.50 -65.44 -66.22
CA LEU A 6 -15.27 -64.66 -65.97
C LEU A 6 -14.79 -63.90 -67.22
N ARG A 7 -14.96 -64.50 -68.42
CA ARG A 7 -14.65 -63.83 -69.69
C ARG A 7 -15.67 -62.75 -70.06
N ALA A 8 -16.94 -62.94 -69.70
CA ALA A 8 -17.97 -61.90 -69.86
C ALA A 8 -17.72 -60.71 -68.91
N PHE A 9 -17.31 -60.98 -67.66
CA PHE A 9 -16.96 -59.96 -66.68
C PHE A 9 -15.77 -59.10 -67.12
N GLY A 10 -14.73 -59.71 -67.70
CA GLY A 10 -13.57 -58.97 -68.23
C GLY A 10 -13.80 -58.17 -69.52
N ARG A 11 -14.94 -58.37 -70.22
CA ARG A 11 -15.31 -57.64 -71.46
C ARG A 11 -16.46 -56.65 -71.27
N ASP A 12 -17.03 -56.55 -70.08
CA ASP A 12 -18.17 -55.66 -69.82
C ASP A 12 -17.69 -54.20 -69.69
N ARG A 13 -18.15 -53.33 -70.59
CA ARG A 13 -17.84 -51.88 -70.58
C ARG A 13 -18.37 -51.17 -69.33
N ARG A 14 -19.32 -51.78 -68.60
CA ARG A 14 -19.79 -51.30 -67.29
C ARG A 14 -18.75 -51.49 -66.18
N GLY A 15 -17.75 -52.37 -66.38
CA GLY A 15 -16.63 -52.57 -65.47
C GLY A 15 -15.74 -51.34 -65.30
N ASN A 16 -15.76 -50.40 -66.25
CA ASN A 16 -15.05 -49.12 -66.12
C ASN A 16 -15.56 -48.31 -64.92
N PHE A 17 -16.87 -48.37 -64.62
CA PHE A 17 -17.43 -47.72 -63.44
C PHE A 17 -16.95 -48.38 -62.15
N ALA A 18 -16.90 -49.72 -62.10
CA ALA A 18 -16.38 -50.45 -60.95
C ALA A 18 -14.88 -50.18 -60.72
N MET A 19 -14.10 -50.03 -61.80
CA MET A 19 -12.67 -49.67 -61.75
C MET A 19 -12.47 -48.23 -61.24
N ILE A 20 -13.19 -47.25 -61.80
CA ILE A 20 -13.11 -45.86 -61.34
C ILE A 20 -13.59 -45.75 -59.89
N PHE A 21 -14.70 -46.40 -59.53
CA PHE A 21 -15.20 -46.44 -58.16
C PHE A 21 -14.18 -47.04 -57.19
N GLY A 22 -13.61 -48.20 -57.52
CA GLY A 22 -12.59 -48.85 -56.69
C GLY A 22 -11.33 -48.01 -56.50
N LEU A 23 -10.85 -47.34 -57.57
CA LEU A 23 -9.70 -46.44 -57.51
C LEU A 23 -10.00 -45.15 -56.76
N SER A 24 -11.24 -44.62 -56.84
CA SER A 24 -11.68 -43.42 -56.13
C SER A 24 -11.94 -43.66 -54.65
N LEU A 25 -12.30 -44.90 -54.29
CA LEU A 25 -12.58 -45.27 -52.91
C LEU A 25 -11.32 -45.20 -52.03
N ILE A 26 -10.15 -45.53 -52.58
CA ILE A 26 -8.86 -45.48 -51.87
C ILE A 26 -8.54 -44.07 -51.33
N PRO A 27 -8.49 -43.00 -52.15
CA PRO A 27 -8.23 -41.65 -51.66
C PRO A 27 -9.37 -41.12 -50.77
N LEU A 28 -10.63 -41.49 -51.02
CA LEU A 28 -11.75 -41.09 -50.15
C LEU A 28 -11.62 -41.68 -48.74
N LEU A 29 -11.37 -42.99 -48.62
CA LEU A 29 -11.14 -43.64 -47.34
C LEU A 29 -9.88 -43.12 -46.65
N GLY A 30 -8.81 -42.85 -47.42
CA GLY A 30 -7.60 -42.22 -46.91
C GLY A 30 -7.86 -40.85 -46.29
N MET A 31 -8.62 -39.98 -46.98
CA MET A 31 -8.99 -38.67 -46.46
C MET A 31 -9.90 -38.76 -45.23
N SER A 32 -10.88 -39.67 -45.22
CA SER A 32 -11.74 -39.89 -44.05
C SER A 32 -10.95 -40.41 -42.83
N GLY A 33 -9.97 -41.30 -43.06
CA GLY A 33 -9.08 -41.79 -42.02
C GLY A 33 -8.21 -40.67 -41.44
N LEU A 34 -7.59 -39.85 -42.30
CA LEU A 34 -6.80 -38.69 -41.87
C LEU A 34 -7.64 -37.66 -41.11
N ALA A 35 -8.87 -37.39 -41.55
CA ALA A 35 -9.79 -36.51 -40.84
C ALA A 35 -10.13 -37.03 -39.43
N THR A 36 -10.24 -38.35 -39.27
CA THR A 36 -10.50 -38.99 -37.97
C THR A 36 -9.28 -38.87 -37.04
N ASP A 37 -8.08 -39.13 -37.54
CA ASP A 37 -6.84 -38.96 -36.76
C ASP A 37 -6.63 -37.49 -36.35
N TYR A 38 -6.94 -36.55 -37.24
CA TYR A 38 -6.85 -35.12 -36.95
C TYR A 38 -7.88 -34.67 -35.89
N ALA A 39 -9.12 -35.17 -35.99
CA ALA A 39 -10.15 -34.91 -34.98
C ALA A 39 -9.74 -35.45 -33.60
N LYS A 40 -9.17 -36.67 -33.54
CA LYS A 40 -8.60 -37.24 -32.31
C LYS A 40 -7.48 -36.36 -31.76
N SER A 41 -6.53 -35.94 -32.59
CA SER A 41 -5.43 -35.06 -32.16
C SER A 41 -5.93 -33.73 -31.60
N THR A 42 -6.94 -33.13 -32.23
CA THR A 42 -7.55 -31.88 -31.77
C THR A 42 -8.29 -32.06 -30.44
N LEU A 43 -8.98 -33.18 -30.25
CA LEU A 43 -9.65 -33.50 -28.97
C LEU A 43 -8.63 -33.69 -27.83
N VAL A 44 -7.55 -34.42 -28.09
CA VAL A 44 -6.48 -34.62 -27.11
C VAL A 44 -5.81 -33.29 -26.77
N LYS A 45 -5.50 -32.46 -27.78
CA LYS A 45 -4.96 -31.12 -27.58
C LYS A 45 -5.82 -30.29 -26.62
N ARG A 46 -7.12 -30.17 -26.87
CA ARG A 46 -8.04 -29.40 -26.01
C ARG A 46 -8.10 -29.91 -24.58
N ARG A 47 -8.07 -31.24 -24.39
CA ARG A 47 -8.09 -31.83 -23.04
C ARG A 47 -6.77 -31.63 -22.30
N LEU A 48 -5.64 -31.63 -23.01
CA LEU A 48 -4.33 -31.30 -22.44
C LEU A 48 -4.25 -29.82 -22.08
N GLU A 49 -4.81 -28.92 -22.90
CA GLU A 49 -4.95 -27.50 -22.58
C GLU A 49 -5.72 -27.29 -21.27
N LEU A 50 -6.89 -27.93 -21.11
CA LEU A 50 -7.63 -27.90 -19.84
C LEU A 50 -6.83 -28.47 -18.65
N ALA A 51 -6.00 -29.50 -18.89
CA ALA A 51 -5.15 -30.08 -17.86
C ALA A 51 -4.06 -29.11 -17.40
N ILE A 52 -3.35 -28.45 -18.32
CA ILE A 52 -2.32 -27.46 -17.97
C ILE A 52 -2.92 -26.20 -17.33
N ASP A 53 -4.12 -25.78 -17.73
CA ASP A 53 -4.84 -24.68 -17.06
C ASP A 53 -5.13 -25.04 -15.60
N SER A 54 -5.71 -26.22 -15.36
CA SER A 54 -5.97 -26.68 -13.98
C SER A 54 -4.69 -26.86 -13.17
N ALA A 55 -3.60 -27.33 -13.79
CA ALA A 55 -2.31 -27.50 -13.14
C ALA A 55 -1.67 -26.16 -12.78
N SER A 56 -1.75 -25.16 -13.66
CA SER A 56 -1.23 -23.81 -13.42
C SER A 56 -1.93 -23.14 -12.24
N LEU A 57 -3.26 -23.28 -12.16
CA LEU A 57 -4.07 -22.73 -11.07
C LEU A 57 -3.85 -23.47 -9.74
N ALA A 58 -3.79 -24.80 -9.76
CA ALA A 58 -3.51 -25.61 -8.57
C ALA A 58 -2.13 -25.28 -7.98
N ALA A 59 -1.13 -25.10 -8.85
CA ALA A 59 0.22 -24.74 -8.46
C ALA A 59 0.27 -23.39 -7.72
N ILE A 60 -0.35 -22.35 -8.29
CA ILE A 60 -0.43 -21.01 -7.67
C ILE A 60 -1.15 -21.08 -6.34
N ARG A 61 -2.33 -21.71 -6.29
CA ARG A 61 -3.14 -21.78 -5.06
C ARG A 61 -2.35 -22.42 -3.93
N LYS A 62 -1.70 -23.55 -4.18
CA LYS A 62 -0.91 -24.24 -3.16
C LYS A 62 0.27 -23.42 -2.68
N SER A 63 0.98 -22.74 -3.56
CA SER A 63 2.09 -21.85 -3.17
C SER A 63 1.60 -20.65 -2.36
N ILE A 64 0.49 -20.03 -2.75
CA ILE A 64 -0.13 -18.92 -2.01
C ILE A 64 -0.49 -19.34 -0.59
N ASP A 65 -1.18 -20.47 -0.44
CA ASP A 65 -1.63 -20.95 0.86
C ASP A 65 -0.43 -21.17 1.81
N LEU A 66 0.62 -21.83 1.31
CA LEU A 66 1.83 -22.11 2.10
C LEU A 66 2.65 -20.86 2.42
N ILE A 67 2.74 -19.89 1.50
CA ILE A 67 3.41 -18.60 1.73
C ILE A 67 2.66 -17.82 2.82
N ASN A 68 1.33 -17.78 2.73
CA ASN A 68 0.49 -17.05 3.68
C ASN A 68 0.47 -17.68 5.08
N GLU A 69 0.61 -18.99 5.19
CA GLU A 69 0.76 -19.66 6.49
C GLU A 69 2.04 -19.21 7.23
N GLY A 70 3.07 -18.75 6.51
CA GLY A 70 4.32 -18.26 7.09
C GLY A 70 5.15 -19.33 7.80
N LYS A 71 4.78 -20.61 7.70
CA LYS A 71 5.45 -21.75 8.35
C LYS A 71 6.55 -22.38 7.50
N THR A 72 6.59 -22.06 6.21
CA THR A 72 7.56 -22.61 5.26
C THR A 72 8.31 -21.49 4.57
N THR A 73 9.52 -21.77 4.10
CA THR A 73 10.25 -20.81 3.27
C THR A 73 9.56 -20.66 1.92
N GLN A 74 9.75 -19.51 1.27
CA GLN A 74 9.23 -19.27 -0.07
C GLN A 74 9.67 -20.35 -1.08
N ALA A 75 10.92 -20.83 -0.98
CA ALA A 75 11.45 -21.88 -1.84
C ALA A 75 10.71 -23.22 -1.66
N GLU A 76 10.39 -23.58 -0.41
CA GLU A 76 9.60 -24.79 -0.10
C GLU A 76 8.16 -24.66 -0.59
N ALA A 77 7.54 -23.50 -0.44
CA ALA A 77 6.19 -23.25 -0.93
C ALA A 77 6.10 -23.28 -2.47
N ILE A 78 7.13 -22.75 -3.16
CA ILE A 78 7.28 -22.87 -4.63
C ILE A 78 7.41 -24.34 -5.03
N ALA A 79 8.32 -25.09 -4.41
CA ALA A 79 8.55 -26.49 -4.73
C ALA A 79 7.28 -27.36 -4.51
N ALA A 80 6.54 -27.09 -3.42
CA ALA A 80 5.28 -27.75 -3.12
C ALA A 80 4.18 -27.41 -4.14
N GLY A 81 4.05 -26.14 -4.55
CA GLY A 81 3.09 -25.75 -5.58
C GLY A 81 3.41 -26.35 -6.94
N GLU A 82 4.68 -26.37 -7.35
CA GLU A 82 5.09 -27.04 -8.59
C GLU A 82 4.81 -28.55 -8.54
N ALA A 83 5.03 -29.20 -7.39
CA ALA A 83 4.72 -30.62 -7.20
C ALA A 83 3.21 -30.90 -7.29
N GLU A 84 2.38 -30.04 -6.71
CA GLU A 84 0.92 -30.11 -6.81
C GLU A 84 0.47 -29.96 -8.27
N GLY A 85 0.96 -28.95 -8.98
CA GLY A 85 0.65 -28.74 -10.39
C GLY A 85 1.07 -29.92 -11.27
N ARG A 86 2.27 -30.48 -11.05
CA ARG A 86 2.72 -31.71 -11.74
C ARG A 86 1.81 -32.90 -11.46
N THR A 87 1.31 -33.03 -10.23
CA THR A 87 0.37 -34.09 -9.84
C THR A 87 -0.95 -33.95 -10.59
N TYR A 88 -1.52 -32.74 -10.67
CA TYR A 88 -2.72 -32.47 -11.46
C TYR A 88 -2.50 -32.78 -12.95
N LEU A 89 -1.40 -32.30 -13.52
CA LEU A 89 -1.06 -32.54 -14.93
C LEU A 89 -0.94 -34.04 -15.24
N ASN A 90 -0.26 -34.80 -14.40
CA ASN A 90 -0.09 -36.25 -14.56
C ASN A 90 -1.40 -37.02 -14.37
N ALA A 91 -2.23 -36.62 -13.40
CA ALA A 91 -3.53 -37.25 -13.16
C ALA A 91 -4.51 -37.07 -14.32
N GLN A 92 -4.45 -35.92 -15.00
CA GLN A 92 -5.28 -35.63 -16.16
C GLN A 92 -4.70 -36.23 -17.45
N SER A 93 -3.38 -36.14 -17.67
CA SER A 93 -2.74 -36.61 -18.91
C SER A 93 -2.73 -38.14 -19.05
N SER A 94 -2.55 -38.87 -17.95
CA SER A 94 -2.59 -40.34 -17.93
C SER A 94 -3.95 -40.95 -18.35
N ARG A 95 -5.03 -40.16 -18.31
CA ARG A 95 -6.36 -40.56 -18.80
C ARG A 95 -6.58 -40.26 -20.29
N LEU A 96 -5.65 -39.53 -20.92
CA LEU A 96 -5.81 -38.97 -22.27
C LEU A 96 -4.87 -39.61 -23.29
N LEU A 97 -3.74 -40.12 -22.84
CA LEU A 97 -2.70 -40.69 -23.68
C LEU A 97 -2.30 -42.07 -23.15
N ASP A 98 -2.13 -43.03 -24.07
CA ASP A 98 -1.58 -44.36 -23.76
C ASP A 98 -0.05 -44.32 -23.54
N SER A 99 0.60 -43.18 -23.81
CA SER A 99 2.04 -42.96 -23.65
C SER A 99 2.31 -41.72 -22.80
N ALA A 100 3.47 -41.70 -22.13
CA ALA A 100 3.88 -40.57 -21.31
C ALA A 100 4.08 -39.30 -22.16
N LEU A 101 3.79 -38.13 -21.57
CA LEU A 101 4.12 -36.83 -22.15
C LEU A 101 5.63 -36.75 -22.41
N SER A 102 6.04 -36.21 -23.57
CA SER A 102 7.45 -35.98 -23.88
C SER A 102 8.01 -34.75 -23.15
N LEU A 103 7.13 -33.84 -22.74
CA LEU A 103 7.43 -32.72 -21.84
C LEU A 103 6.24 -32.50 -20.90
N ALA A 104 6.50 -32.36 -19.60
CA ALA A 104 5.54 -31.95 -18.59
C ALA A 104 6.27 -31.09 -17.56
N SER A 105 6.15 -29.77 -17.67
CA SER A 105 6.76 -28.83 -16.72
C SER A 105 5.72 -27.93 -16.10
N VAL A 106 5.84 -27.72 -14.80
CA VAL A 106 5.13 -26.66 -14.07
C VAL A 106 6.21 -25.90 -13.30
N LYS A 107 6.27 -24.59 -13.51
CA LYS A 107 7.21 -23.69 -12.85
C LYS A 107 6.46 -22.55 -12.18
N ILE A 108 6.91 -22.16 -11.00
CA ILE A 108 6.38 -20.98 -10.30
C ILE A 108 7.49 -19.92 -10.22
N THR A 109 7.15 -18.70 -10.56
CA THR A 109 8.02 -17.52 -10.44
C THR A 109 7.34 -16.52 -9.52
N VAL A 110 8.12 -15.93 -8.62
CA VAL A 110 7.66 -14.88 -7.70
C VAL A 110 8.44 -13.61 -8.00
N SER A 111 7.73 -12.53 -8.26
CA SER A 111 8.30 -11.20 -8.50
C SER A 111 7.55 -10.17 -7.67
N GLY A 112 8.19 -9.70 -6.60
CA GLY A 112 7.53 -8.87 -5.59
C GLY A 112 6.29 -9.57 -5.01
N ALA A 113 5.13 -8.92 -5.13
CA ALA A 113 3.83 -9.43 -4.66
C ALA A 113 3.10 -10.33 -5.68
N THR A 114 3.66 -10.52 -6.89
CA THR A 114 3.03 -11.32 -7.95
C THR A 114 3.62 -12.73 -7.95
N ILE A 115 2.74 -13.73 -7.87
CA ILE A 115 3.08 -15.14 -8.01
C ILE A 115 2.49 -15.61 -9.35
N SER A 116 3.36 -16.04 -10.26
CA SER A 116 2.99 -16.55 -11.57
C SER A 116 3.35 -18.03 -11.70
N SER A 117 2.50 -18.82 -12.35
CA SER A 117 2.84 -20.17 -12.77
C SER A 117 2.87 -20.28 -14.29
N GLN A 118 3.70 -21.19 -14.77
CA GLN A 118 3.77 -21.58 -16.18
C GLN A 118 3.76 -23.09 -16.26
N ALA A 119 2.81 -23.64 -17.00
CA ALA A 119 2.70 -25.06 -17.30
C ALA A 119 2.89 -25.30 -18.80
N ASP A 120 3.81 -26.18 -19.18
CA ASP A 120 4.06 -26.58 -20.57
C ASP A 120 3.85 -28.08 -20.74
N TYR A 121 3.32 -28.47 -21.90
CA TYR A 121 3.27 -29.87 -22.31
C TYR A 121 3.72 -30.06 -23.76
N ALA A 122 4.24 -31.25 -24.04
CA ALA A 122 4.39 -31.78 -25.39
C ALA A 122 4.04 -33.28 -25.41
N ALA A 123 3.33 -33.72 -26.46
CA ALA A 123 2.91 -35.10 -26.62
C ALA A 123 2.78 -35.49 -28.10
N GLY A 124 3.12 -36.74 -28.43
CA GLY A 124 2.77 -37.35 -29.70
C GLY A 124 1.43 -38.09 -29.59
N VAL A 125 0.43 -37.70 -30.38
CA VAL A 125 -0.86 -38.42 -30.47
C VAL A 125 -0.73 -39.52 -31.51
N PRO A 126 -0.80 -40.82 -31.14
CA PRO A 126 -0.66 -41.91 -32.10
C PRO A 126 -1.79 -41.88 -33.13
N THR A 127 -1.42 -41.99 -34.40
CA THR A 127 -2.36 -42.05 -35.53
C THR A 127 -2.69 -43.51 -35.89
N VAL A 128 -3.88 -43.74 -36.43
CA VAL A 128 -4.33 -45.08 -36.84
C VAL A 128 -4.28 -45.22 -38.36
N PHE A 129 -4.80 -44.24 -39.09
CA PHE A 129 -4.89 -44.25 -40.55
C PHE A 129 -3.68 -43.56 -41.20
N ALA A 130 -3.20 -42.45 -40.64
CA ALA A 130 -2.03 -41.74 -41.14
C ALA A 130 -0.75 -42.60 -41.08
N ARG A 131 -0.72 -43.60 -40.19
CA ARG A 131 0.36 -44.58 -40.11
C ARG A 131 0.55 -45.39 -41.39
N LEU A 132 -0.53 -45.61 -42.16
CA LEU A 132 -0.47 -46.32 -43.44
C LEU A 132 0.36 -45.56 -44.49
N ILE A 133 0.48 -44.24 -44.34
CA ILE A 133 1.28 -43.36 -45.21
C ILE A 133 2.57 -42.87 -44.53
N GLY A 134 2.99 -43.52 -43.44
CA GLY A 134 4.27 -43.28 -42.76
C GLY A 134 4.27 -42.22 -41.67
N VAL A 135 3.12 -41.63 -41.32
CA VAL A 135 3.01 -40.68 -40.19
C VAL A 135 2.59 -41.44 -38.95
N ASN A 136 3.48 -41.66 -37.98
CA ASN A 136 3.13 -42.46 -36.78
C ASN A 136 2.34 -41.65 -35.74
N ASP A 137 2.61 -40.36 -35.60
CA ASP A 137 2.06 -39.52 -34.55
C ASP A 137 1.87 -38.06 -35.02
N PHE A 138 0.86 -37.40 -34.43
CA PHE A 138 0.66 -35.97 -34.54
C PHE A 138 1.15 -35.29 -33.27
N GLN A 139 2.17 -34.44 -33.40
CA GLN A 139 2.75 -33.71 -32.28
C GLN A 139 1.81 -32.58 -31.85
N VAL A 140 1.51 -32.53 -30.56
CA VAL A 140 0.74 -31.46 -29.92
C VAL A 140 1.56 -30.88 -28.77
N GLN A 141 1.54 -29.56 -28.66
CA GLN A 141 2.20 -28.82 -27.59
C GLN A 141 1.32 -27.64 -27.17
N GLY A 142 1.49 -27.21 -25.93
CA GLY A 142 0.76 -26.08 -25.39
C GLY A 142 1.42 -25.54 -24.13
N ARG A 143 1.05 -24.30 -23.82
CA ARG A 143 1.52 -23.55 -22.65
C ARG A 143 0.35 -22.82 -22.03
N SER A 144 0.28 -22.85 -20.70
CA SER A 144 -0.68 -22.11 -19.90
C SER A 144 0.07 -21.33 -18.83
N SER A 145 -0.41 -20.13 -18.54
CA SER A 145 0.10 -19.28 -17.49
C SER A 145 -1.04 -18.76 -16.63
N ALA A 146 -0.79 -18.65 -15.34
CA ALA A 146 -1.68 -17.96 -14.43
C ALA A 146 -0.85 -17.00 -13.56
N ALA A 147 -1.46 -15.94 -13.07
CA ALA A 147 -0.84 -15.04 -12.10
C ALA A 147 -1.86 -14.55 -11.07
N ALA A 148 -1.37 -14.40 -9.85
CA ALA A 148 -2.14 -13.85 -8.75
C ALA A 148 -1.29 -12.83 -8.00
N MET A 149 -1.90 -11.68 -7.71
CA MET A 149 -1.29 -10.65 -6.87
C MET A 149 -1.85 -10.74 -5.45
N LEU A 150 -0.98 -11.01 -4.48
CA LEU A 150 -1.36 -11.01 -3.07
C LEU A 150 -1.24 -9.59 -2.50
N PRO A 151 -2.21 -9.11 -1.72
CA PRO A 151 -2.02 -7.94 -0.88
C PRO A 151 -0.84 -8.20 0.05
N PRO A 152 0.23 -7.39 -0.02
CA PRO A 152 1.41 -7.61 0.78
C PRO A 152 1.10 -7.39 2.27
N TYR A 153 1.89 -8.03 3.14
CA TYR A 153 2.03 -7.55 4.51
C TYR A 153 2.67 -6.16 4.50
N VAL A 154 2.11 -5.24 5.28
CA VAL A 154 2.52 -3.84 5.30
C VAL A 154 2.69 -3.35 6.74
N ASP A 155 3.85 -2.80 7.02
CA ASP A 155 4.12 -2.02 8.22
C ASP A 155 3.91 -0.54 7.90
N VAL A 156 2.90 0.04 8.54
CA VAL A 156 2.53 1.45 8.37
C VAL A 156 3.08 2.25 9.55
N HIS A 157 3.98 3.17 9.25
CA HIS A 157 4.61 4.05 10.22
C HIS A 157 4.03 5.47 10.05
N VAL A 158 3.24 5.93 11.01
CA VAL A 158 2.66 7.28 10.94
C VAL A 158 3.54 8.23 11.74
N LEU A 159 3.97 9.33 11.11
CA LEU A 159 4.69 10.43 11.72
C LEU A 159 3.75 11.62 11.85
N VAL A 160 3.44 11.99 13.09
CA VAL A 160 2.47 13.04 13.42
C VAL A 160 3.20 14.25 13.99
N ASP A 161 2.98 15.40 13.38
CA ASP A 161 3.40 16.68 13.92
C ASP A 161 2.59 17.01 15.18
N ILE A 162 3.30 17.29 16.27
CA ILE A 162 2.74 17.71 17.56
C ILE A 162 3.35 19.04 18.03
N SER A 163 3.91 19.83 17.12
CA SER A 163 4.33 21.20 17.43
C SER A 163 3.17 22.04 17.98
N GLN A 164 3.48 23.18 18.61
CA GLN A 164 2.44 24.09 19.14
C GLN A 164 1.52 24.62 18.04
N SER A 165 2.02 24.64 16.80
CA SER A 165 1.29 25.00 15.59
C SER A 165 -0.01 24.17 15.44
N MET A 166 0.05 22.89 15.83
CA MET A 166 -1.07 21.95 15.74
C MET A 166 -2.16 22.20 16.79
N GLY A 167 -1.89 23.07 17.78
CA GLY A 167 -2.86 23.59 18.73
C GLY A 167 -3.73 24.75 18.18
N ILE A 168 -3.62 25.08 16.90
CA ILE A 168 -4.49 26.08 16.27
C ILE A 168 -5.93 25.59 16.17
N GLY A 169 -6.92 26.48 16.33
CA GLY A 169 -8.32 26.18 16.05
C GLY A 169 -8.51 25.54 14.67
N ALA A 170 -9.25 24.43 14.62
CA ALA A 170 -9.43 23.60 13.44
C ALA A 170 -10.20 24.30 12.31
N THR A 171 -11.09 25.21 12.68
CA THR A 171 -11.89 26.04 11.77
C THR A 171 -11.83 27.50 12.20
N ALA A 172 -12.26 28.42 11.33
CA ALA A 172 -12.37 29.84 11.70
C ALA A 172 -13.32 30.06 12.91
N VAL A 173 -14.35 29.21 13.05
CA VAL A 173 -15.27 29.25 14.21
C VAL A 173 -14.55 28.80 15.48
N ASP A 174 -13.76 27.73 15.40
CA ASP A 174 -12.95 27.28 16.55
C ASP A 174 -11.90 28.32 16.93
N GLN A 175 -11.19 28.90 15.96
CA GLN A 175 -10.23 29.98 16.21
C GLN A 175 -10.88 31.15 16.93
N GLU A 176 -12.08 31.57 16.52
CA GLU A 176 -12.81 32.65 17.17
C GLU A 176 -13.25 32.30 18.60
N ARG A 177 -13.69 31.05 18.83
CA ARG A 177 -13.99 30.57 20.18
C ARG A 177 -12.76 30.58 21.07
N ILE A 178 -11.64 30.04 20.60
CA ILE A 178 -10.36 30.02 21.33
C ILE A 178 -9.88 31.45 21.60
N ARG A 179 -10.05 32.37 20.65
CA ARG A 179 -9.65 33.78 20.81
C ARG A 179 -10.49 34.52 21.84
N THR A 180 -11.78 34.22 21.93
CA THR A 180 -12.73 34.98 22.77
C THR A 180 -13.06 34.32 24.11
N MET A 181 -12.63 33.07 24.32
CA MET A 181 -12.81 32.39 25.60
C MET A 181 -12.18 33.20 26.74
N GLN A 182 -12.84 33.20 27.89
CA GLN A 182 -12.36 33.92 29.07
C GLN A 182 -11.26 33.10 29.74
N VAL A 183 -10.09 33.70 29.92
CA VAL A 183 -8.95 33.11 30.61
C VAL A 183 -8.63 33.95 31.85
N ARG A 184 -8.08 33.31 32.88
CA ARG A 184 -7.58 34.01 34.06
C ARG A 184 -6.07 34.12 33.97
N ARG A 185 -5.56 35.35 33.92
CA ARG A 185 -4.12 35.64 33.96
C ARG A 185 -3.69 36.04 35.36
N PHE A 186 -2.50 35.60 35.75
CA PHE A 186 -1.89 35.82 37.05
C PHE A 186 -0.66 36.72 36.91
N SER A 187 -0.57 37.72 37.79
CA SER A 187 0.59 38.60 37.91
C SER A 187 0.93 38.78 39.39
N GLY A 188 1.94 38.04 39.84
CA GLY A 188 2.30 37.97 41.26
C GLY A 188 1.15 37.42 42.12
N SER A 189 0.67 38.23 43.06
CA SER A 189 -0.47 37.90 43.94
C SER A 189 -1.83 38.32 43.38
N THR A 190 -1.87 38.92 42.19
CA THR A 190 -3.10 39.42 41.55
C THR A 190 -3.51 38.54 40.38
N SER A 191 -4.80 38.61 40.02
CA SER A 191 -5.31 37.96 38.80
C SER A 191 -6.41 38.79 38.16
N ASN A 192 -6.52 38.71 36.84
CA ASN A 192 -7.58 39.30 36.03
C ASN A 192 -8.21 38.24 35.13
N VAL A 193 -9.45 38.48 34.70
CA VAL A 193 -10.13 37.66 33.70
C VAL A 193 -10.37 38.51 32.46
N ASP A 194 -9.94 38.02 31.32
CA ASP A 194 -10.06 38.67 30.02
C ASP A 194 -10.13 37.64 28.89
N GLN A 195 -10.31 38.10 27.65
CA GLN A 195 -10.31 37.19 26.49
C GLN A 195 -8.91 36.60 26.29
N ASN A 196 -8.83 35.34 25.85
CA ASN A 196 -7.56 34.70 25.51
C ASN A 196 -6.75 35.52 24.50
N GLY A 197 -7.40 36.09 23.49
CA GLY A 197 -6.75 36.94 22.49
C GLY A 197 -5.90 36.19 21.46
N CYS A 198 -5.64 34.90 21.68
CA CYS A 198 -4.87 34.02 20.80
C CYS A 198 -5.78 32.94 20.18
N VAL A 199 -5.49 32.50 18.96
CA VAL A 199 -6.25 31.41 18.30
C VAL A 199 -5.68 30.01 18.57
N PHE A 200 -4.58 29.93 19.34
CA PHE A 200 -3.91 28.70 19.73
C PHE A 200 -4.29 28.30 21.14
N GLY A 201 -4.48 27.00 21.35
CA GLY A 201 -4.40 26.36 22.66
C GLY A 201 -2.98 25.84 22.89
N CYS A 202 -2.12 26.65 23.49
CA CYS A 202 -0.76 26.25 23.87
C CYS A 202 -0.83 25.16 24.94
N HIS A 203 -0.10 24.05 24.73
CA HIS A 203 -0.02 22.96 25.70
C HIS A 203 1.22 23.06 26.61
N ILE A 204 2.12 24.00 26.31
CA ILE A 204 3.16 24.46 27.22
C ILE A 204 2.54 25.47 28.18
N ILE A 205 2.76 25.28 29.48
CA ILE A 205 2.22 26.20 30.50
C ILE A 205 2.95 27.55 30.45
N GLN A 206 2.20 28.60 30.11
CA GLN A 206 2.72 29.96 30.06
C GLN A 206 2.74 30.57 31.47
N GLY A 207 3.73 31.42 31.75
CA GLY A 207 3.92 32.04 33.06
C GLY A 207 2.68 32.78 33.57
N GLU A 208 1.95 33.46 32.68
CA GLU A 208 0.72 34.18 33.01
C GLU A 208 -0.45 33.28 33.44
N PHE A 209 -0.38 31.97 33.24
CA PHE A 209 -1.41 31.02 33.67
C PHE A 209 -1.03 30.19 34.90
N LYS A 210 0.15 30.45 35.48
CA LYS A 210 0.61 29.79 36.71
C LYS A 210 0.02 30.45 37.94
N SER A 211 -0.79 29.70 38.67
CA SER A 211 -1.36 30.14 39.95
C SER A 211 -0.47 29.72 41.12
N ASN A 212 -0.21 30.65 42.05
CA ASN A 212 0.42 30.37 43.35
C ASN A 212 -0.63 30.10 44.47
N SER A 213 -1.92 30.00 44.12
CA SER A 213 -3.03 29.81 45.06
C SER A 213 -3.75 28.49 44.81
N ASN A 214 -4.03 27.74 45.89
CA ASN A 214 -4.82 26.50 45.83
C ASN A 214 -6.29 26.73 45.40
N LEU A 215 -6.75 27.99 45.31
CA LEU A 215 -8.10 28.33 44.84
C LEU A 215 -8.25 28.23 43.33
N TYR A 216 -7.15 28.33 42.58
CA TYR A 216 -7.17 28.30 41.13
C TYR A 216 -6.15 27.28 40.62
N ALA A 217 -6.61 26.30 39.87
CA ALA A 217 -5.73 25.35 39.21
C ALA A 217 -4.92 26.05 38.11
N THR A 218 -3.61 25.78 38.07
CA THR A 218 -2.77 26.08 36.92
C THR A 218 -3.25 25.23 35.74
N LYS A 219 -3.60 25.88 34.63
CA LYS A 219 -4.07 25.23 33.40
C LYS A 219 -3.39 25.85 32.19
N THR A 220 -3.12 25.02 31.20
CA THR A 220 -2.71 25.43 29.86
C THR A 220 -3.91 25.96 29.08
N THR A 221 -3.68 26.78 28.05
CA THR A 221 -4.79 27.19 27.17
C THR A 221 -5.32 26.00 26.37
N TYR A 222 -4.49 25.01 26.06
CA TYR A 222 -4.95 23.73 25.49
C TYR A 222 -6.04 23.06 26.35
N GLU A 223 -5.83 22.91 27.66
CA GLU A 223 -6.83 22.33 28.57
C GLU A 223 -8.10 23.18 28.62
N MET A 224 -7.97 24.51 28.66
CA MET A 224 -9.12 25.42 28.63
C MET A 224 -9.91 25.32 27.32
N VAL A 225 -9.23 25.13 26.17
CA VAL A 225 -9.88 24.93 24.87
C VAL A 225 -10.70 23.63 24.86
N GLN A 226 -10.13 22.54 25.38
CA GLN A 226 -10.84 21.27 25.51
C GLN A 226 -12.10 21.40 26.39
N GLU A 227 -12.01 22.14 27.50
CA GLU A 227 -13.14 22.43 28.39
C GLU A 227 -14.20 23.34 27.72
N ASN A 228 -13.79 24.25 26.85
CA ASN A 228 -14.68 25.14 26.11
C ASN A 228 -15.38 24.46 24.92
N GLY A 229 -14.93 23.28 24.51
CA GLY A 229 -15.51 22.50 23.41
C GLY A 229 -15.18 23.04 22.01
N ALA A 230 -14.15 23.88 21.88
CA ALA A 230 -13.57 24.23 20.58
C ALA A 230 -12.57 23.15 20.16
N ARG A 231 -12.46 22.91 18.85
CA ARG A 231 -11.56 21.89 18.31
C ARG A 231 -10.28 22.49 17.76
N MET A 232 -9.16 21.80 17.96
CA MET A 232 -7.86 22.16 17.37
C MET A 232 -7.48 21.23 16.22
N ARG A 233 -6.51 21.65 15.41
CA ARG A 233 -5.99 20.86 14.28
C ARG A 233 -5.53 19.48 14.72
N ILE A 234 -4.82 19.41 15.84
CA ILE A 234 -4.37 18.15 16.44
C ILE A 234 -5.52 17.19 16.77
N ASP A 235 -6.69 17.70 17.18
CA ASP A 235 -7.85 16.85 17.45
C ASP A 235 -8.41 16.24 16.16
N VAL A 236 -8.39 16.99 15.06
CA VAL A 236 -8.83 16.51 13.74
C VAL A 236 -7.85 15.45 13.21
N VAL A 237 -6.54 15.69 13.34
CA VAL A 237 -5.50 14.73 12.98
C VAL A 237 -5.60 13.46 13.84
N ARG A 238 -5.89 13.60 15.13
CA ARG A 238 -6.13 12.47 16.04
C ARG A 238 -7.30 11.62 15.57
N ASP A 239 -8.42 12.22 15.20
CA ASP A 239 -9.60 11.51 14.68
C ASP A 239 -9.31 10.80 13.35
N ALA A 240 -8.60 11.46 12.44
CA ALA A 240 -8.14 10.88 11.19
C ALA A 240 -7.24 9.67 11.42
N LEU A 241 -6.29 9.78 12.36
CA LEU A 241 -5.41 8.69 12.71
C LEU A 241 -6.14 7.52 13.39
N GLN A 242 -7.14 7.78 14.24
CA GLN A 242 -8.03 6.74 14.77
C GLN A 242 -8.75 5.99 13.65
N LYS A 243 -9.31 6.71 12.67
CA LYS A 243 -9.99 6.13 11.51
C LYS A 243 -9.05 5.29 10.65
N LEU A 244 -7.84 5.78 10.39
CA LEU A 244 -6.78 5.04 9.69
C LEU A 244 -6.41 3.76 10.43
N ALA A 245 -6.07 3.87 11.72
CA ALA A 245 -5.67 2.75 12.55
C ALA A 245 -6.76 1.67 12.60
N LYS A 246 -8.00 2.08 12.87
CA LYS A 246 -9.16 1.18 12.88
C LYS A 246 -9.30 0.45 11.55
N SER A 247 -9.29 1.18 10.44
CA SER A 247 -9.51 0.60 9.10
C SER A 247 -8.44 -0.41 8.69
N LEU A 248 -7.18 -0.16 9.06
CA LEU A 248 -6.06 -1.05 8.75
C LEU A 248 -5.99 -2.26 9.67
N LEU A 249 -6.12 -2.06 10.99
CA LEU A 249 -5.91 -3.10 12.00
C LEU A 249 -7.14 -4.02 12.16
N GLU A 250 -8.34 -3.49 11.96
CA GLU A 250 -9.57 -4.29 11.96
C GLU A 250 -9.82 -4.97 10.62
N ASN A 251 -9.04 -4.68 9.57
CA ASN A 251 -9.16 -5.31 8.26
C ASN A 251 -9.18 -6.85 8.35
N GLU A 252 -10.07 -7.48 7.58
CA GLU A 252 -10.29 -8.94 7.57
C GLU A 252 -9.03 -9.73 7.18
N THR A 253 -8.17 -9.16 6.33
CA THR A 253 -6.98 -9.84 5.83
C THR A 253 -5.85 -9.94 6.85
N LYS A 254 -5.90 -9.12 7.92
CA LYS A 254 -4.87 -9.02 8.97
C LYS A 254 -3.44 -8.87 8.43
N ARG A 255 -3.29 -8.09 7.35
CA ARG A 255 -2.00 -7.84 6.67
C ARG A 255 -1.27 -6.58 7.15
N TYR A 256 -1.88 -5.79 8.02
CA TYR A 256 -1.37 -4.49 8.42
C TYR A 256 -0.91 -4.48 9.87
N ARG A 257 0.22 -3.83 10.11
CA ARG A 257 0.63 -3.36 11.44
C ARG A 257 0.84 -1.86 11.38
N LEU A 258 0.63 -1.20 12.52
CA LEU A 258 0.74 0.26 12.65
C LEU A 258 1.70 0.60 13.79
N SER A 259 2.61 1.54 13.54
CA SER A 259 3.28 2.28 14.59
C SER A 259 2.97 3.76 14.44
N VAL A 260 3.00 4.49 15.56
CA VAL A 260 2.78 5.93 15.58
C VAL A 260 3.96 6.57 16.27
N HIS A 261 4.46 7.61 15.60
CA HIS A 261 5.56 8.43 16.03
C HIS A 261 5.12 9.88 16.00
N THR A 262 5.62 10.66 16.93
CA THR A 262 5.32 12.08 17.02
C THR A 262 6.61 12.88 16.90
N PHE A 263 6.49 14.11 16.39
CA PHE A 263 7.63 15.02 16.38
C PHE A 263 7.23 16.47 16.66
N HIS A 264 8.22 17.18 17.17
CA HIS A 264 8.29 18.64 17.26
C HIS A 264 9.78 18.98 17.00
N SER A 265 10.48 19.68 17.87
CA SER A 265 11.97 19.70 17.88
C SER A 265 12.63 18.35 18.25
N THR A 266 11.87 17.37 18.77
CA THR A 266 12.37 16.01 19.05
C THR A 266 11.48 14.94 18.43
N PHE A 267 11.93 13.68 18.43
CA PHE A 267 11.21 12.52 17.89
C PHE A 267 10.88 11.53 19.01
N GLU A 268 9.65 11.02 19.02
CA GLU A 268 9.20 9.99 19.96
C GLU A 268 8.40 8.88 19.25
N THR A 269 8.55 7.64 19.73
CA THR A 269 7.66 6.54 19.35
C THR A 269 6.60 6.34 20.43
N VAL A 270 5.39 6.84 20.17
CA VAL A 270 4.26 6.75 21.11
C VAL A 270 3.51 5.41 21.02
N LEU A 271 3.60 4.75 19.87
CA LEU A 271 3.06 3.41 19.66
C LEU A 271 4.08 2.57 18.87
N PRO A 272 4.73 1.58 19.50
CA PRO A 272 5.50 0.58 18.79
C PRO A 272 4.62 -0.21 17.81
N LEU A 273 5.24 -0.78 16.78
CA LEU A 273 4.55 -1.51 15.72
C LEU A 273 3.65 -2.63 16.30
N THR A 274 2.35 -2.54 16.03
CA THR A 274 1.33 -3.46 16.56
C THR A 274 0.28 -3.83 15.53
N ALA A 275 -0.34 -5.00 15.70
CA ALA A 275 -1.54 -5.42 14.97
C ALA A 275 -2.85 -5.18 15.78
N ASP A 276 -2.74 -4.70 17.02
CA ASP A 276 -3.86 -4.54 17.95
C ASP A 276 -4.50 -3.15 17.86
N ALA A 277 -5.74 -3.11 17.34
CA ALA A 277 -6.53 -1.89 17.20
C ALA A 277 -6.85 -1.21 18.54
N THR A 278 -7.03 -1.97 19.63
CA THR A 278 -7.35 -1.40 20.95
C THR A 278 -6.14 -0.69 21.52
N THR A 279 -4.97 -1.34 21.46
CA THR A 279 -3.71 -0.74 21.89
C THR A 279 -3.40 0.52 21.08
N ALA A 280 -3.61 0.47 19.76
CA ALA A 280 -3.44 1.64 18.89
C ALA A 280 -4.39 2.78 19.27
N ALA A 281 -5.68 2.48 19.47
CA ALA A 281 -6.68 3.49 19.82
C ALA A 281 -6.36 4.20 21.15
N VAL A 282 -5.87 3.47 22.16
CA VAL A 282 -5.47 4.04 23.46
C VAL A 282 -4.22 4.91 23.36
N ALA A 283 -3.25 4.54 22.51
CA ALA A 283 -2.06 5.37 22.30
C ALA A 283 -2.40 6.65 21.53
N ILE A 284 -3.17 6.53 20.44
CA ILE A 284 -3.55 7.65 19.58
C ILE A 284 -4.43 8.65 20.35
N SER A 285 -5.32 8.21 21.25
CA SER A 285 -6.19 9.11 22.01
C SER A 285 -5.44 10.09 22.91
N LYS A 286 -4.17 9.80 23.23
CA LYS A 286 -3.30 10.63 24.08
C LYS A 286 -2.44 11.63 23.30
N ILE A 287 -2.43 11.57 21.96
CA ILE A 287 -1.62 12.46 21.13
C ILE A 287 -2.13 13.89 21.29
N ALA A 288 -1.30 14.78 21.79
CA ALA A 288 -1.59 16.20 21.96
C ALA A 288 -0.37 17.02 21.51
N PRO A 289 -0.48 18.35 21.36
CA PRO A 289 0.69 19.19 21.14
C PRO A 289 1.71 18.96 22.25
N SER A 290 3.01 19.16 22.00
CA SER A 290 4.02 18.88 23.02
C SER A 290 3.83 19.75 24.27
N THR A 291 4.13 19.21 25.46
CA THR A 291 4.18 20.01 26.70
C THR A 291 5.57 20.59 26.97
N TRP A 292 6.56 20.27 26.14
CA TRP A 292 7.96 20.60 26.35
C TRP A 292 8.72 20.77 25.03
N GLY A 293 9.69 21.69 25.01
CA GLY A 293 10.55 21.92 23.87
C GLY A 293 9.90 22.73 22.75
N GLY A 294 8.60 22.57 22.47
CA GLY A 294 7.96 23.30 21.37
C GLY A 294 8.66 23.06 20.02
N GLY A 295 8.49 24.00 19.09
CA GLY A 295 9.17 24.00 17.79
C GLY A 295 8.77 22.89 16.82
N THR A 296 9.38 22.90 15.64
CA THR A 296 9.08 21.95 14.56
C THR A 296 10.35 21.64 13.77
N ASN A 297 10.91 20.44 13.95
CA ASN A 297 12.14 19.99 13.28
C ASN A 297 11.88 18.66 12.56
N ALA A 298 11.46 18.74 11.31
CA ALA A 298 11.19 17.57 10.49
C ALA A 298 12.48 16.81 10.14
N HIS A 299 13.64 17.48 10.09
CA HIS A 299 14.93 16.83 9.83
C HIS A 299 15.28 15.80 10.90
N VAL A 300 15.12 16.15 12.17
CA VAL A 300 15.27 15.21 13.29
C VAL A 300 14.26 14.07 13.18
N ALA A 301 13.01 14.40 12.90
CA ALA A 301 11.92 13.44 12.79
C ALA A 301 12.17 12.37 11.71
N PHE A 302 12.53 12.79 10.48
CA PHE A 302 12.81 11.87 9.38
C PHE A 302 14.09 11.08 9.61
N ARG A 303 15.14 11.72 10.13
CA ARG A 303 16.40 11.04 10.46
C ARG A 303 16.16 9.89 11.44
N ASP A 304 15.42 10.15 12.51
CA ASP A 304 15.26 9.18 13.59
C ASP A 304 14.17 8.16 13.29
N LEU A 305 13.09 8.54 12.60
CA LEU A 305 12.13 7.59 12.05
C LEU A 305 12.80 6.59 11.10
N ASN A 306 13.68 7.06 10.21
CA ASN A 306 14.40 6.19 9.28
C ASN A 306 15.24 5.14 10.04
N LYS A 307 15.78 5.44 11.24
CA LYS A 307 16.51 4.45 12.05
C LYS A 307 15.59 3.41 12.69
N VAL A 308 14.36 3.80 13.05
CA VAL A 308 13.38 2.92 13.71
C VAL A 308 12.75 1.95 12.72
N ILE A 309 12.52 2.37 11.47
CA ILE A 309 11.94 1.51 10.44
C ILE A 309 12.97 0.42 10.06
N ALA A 310 12.60 -0.85 10.25
CA ALA A 310 13.41 -2.00 9.81
C ALA A 310 13.53 -2.04 8.27
N THR A 311 14.49 -2.80 7.75
CA THR A 311 14.63 -2.96 6.28
C THR A 311 13.37 -3.61 5.69
N PRO A 312 12.65 -2.94 4.77
CA PRO A 312 11.45 -3.50 4.15
C PRO A 312 11.74 -4.79 3.37
N GLY A 313 10.80 -5.74 3.40
CA GLY A 313 10.89 -7.00 2.67
C GLY A 313 10.04 -7.04 1.39
N ASP A 314 9.70 -8.26 0.97
CA ASP A 314 8.92 -8.56 -0.24
C ASP A 314 7.39 -8.51 -0.03
N GLY A 315 6.93 -8.38 1.21
CA GLY A 315 5.52 -8.35 1.59
C GLY A 315 4.85 -9.72 1.65
N LEU A 316 5.57 -10.83 1.44
CA LEU A 316 4.97 -12.16 1.38
C LEU A 316 4.69 -12.76 2.76
N THR A 317 5.44 -12.34 3.78
CA THR A 317 5.26 -12.79 5.17
C THR A 317 5.28 -11.60 6.14
N PRO A 318 4.72 -11.73 7.36
CA PRO A 318 4.76 -10.65 8.35
C PRO A 318 6.19 -10.20 8.72
N ALA A 319 7.16 -11.11 8.69
CA ALA A 319 8.57 -10.81 8.99
C ALA A 319 9.28 -10.07 7.86
N LYS A 320 8.73 -10.13 6.64
CA LYS A 320 9.23 -9.46 5.44
C LYS A 320 8.22 -8.43 4.92
N ALA A 321 7.47 -7.77 5.80
CA ALA A 321 6.50 -6.77 5.39
C ALA A 321 7.15 -5.65 4.57
N THR A 322 6.41 -5.11 3.61
CA THR A 322 6.74 -3.83 2.97
C THR A 322 6.50 -2.71 3.98
N ALA A 323 7.08 -1.53 3.75
CA ALA A 323 6.94 -0.40 4.68
C ALA A 323 6.33 0.83 3.99
N ILE A 324 5.42 1.50 4.70
CA ILE A 324 4.83 2.77 4.32
C ILE A 324 5.08 3.76 5.46
N THR A 325 5.49 4.97 5.12
CA THR A 325 5.52 6.11 6.04
C THR A 325 4.43 7.09 5.64
N ILE A 326 3.56 7.47 6.59
CA ILE A 326 2.54 8.51 6.39
C ILE A 326 2.93 9.69 7.27
N VAL A 327 3.15 10.86 6.68
CA VAL A 327 3.48 12.07 7.42
C VAL A 327 2.29 13.01 7.46
N MET A 328 1.93 13.46 8.66
CA MET A 328 0.84 14.38 8.92
C MET A 328 1.43 15.63 9.58
N THR A 329 1.57 16.71 8.82
CA THR A 329 2.22 17.97 9.24
C THR A 329 1.69 19.13 8.40
N ASP A 330 1.78 20.35 8.93
CA ASP A 330 1.53 21.58 8.16
C ASP A 330 2.69 21.96 7.23
N GLY A 331 3.82 21.23 7.32
CA GLY A 331 4.99 21.37 6.47
C GLY A 331 5.85 22.59 6.78
N ILE A 332 5.67 23.21 7.95
CA ILE A 332 6.48 24.32 8.42
C ILE A 332 7.49 23.81 9.44
N GLU A 333 8.75 24.17 9.27
CA GLU A 333 9.78 23.97 10.29
C GLU A 333 10.11 25.29 10.96
N ASP A 334 10.43 25.28 12.25
CA ASP A 334 10.81 26.47 13.00
C ASP A 334 11.95 26.21 13.98
N THR A 335 12.79 27.23 14.14
CA THR A 335 14.02 27.16 14.94
C THR A 335 13.78 27.24 16.45
N GLN A 336 12.58 27.63 16.87
CA GLN A 336 12.32 28.03 18.24
C GLN A 336 11.95 26.83 19.10
N MET A 337 12.54 26.79 20.28
CA MET A 337 12.13 25.93 21.37
C MET A 337 11.56 26.74 22.53
N GLU A 338 10.53 26.19 23.17
CA GLU A 338 9.87 26.77 24.34
C GLU A 338 9.77 25.74 25.46
N PHE A 339 10.04 26.17 26.69
CA PHE A 339 10.03 25.31 27.86
C PHE A 339 9.19 25.91 28.99
N PRO A 340 8.40 25.10 29.72
CA PRO A 340 7.59 25.57 30.85
C PRO A 340 8.35 26.39 31.90
N GLU A 341 9.63 26.09 32.11
CA GLU A 341 10.42 26.56 33.26
C GLU A 341 11.39 27.69 32.91
N GLN A 342 11.48 28.08 31.64
CA GLN A 342 12.46 29.05 31.16
C GLN A 342 11.77 30.16 30.38
N ASP A 343 11.95 31.39 30.85
CA ASP A 343 11.55 32.57 30.10
C ASP A 343 12.60 32.88 29.03
N GLY A 344 12.16 32.98 27.77
CA GLY A 344 13.01 33.35 26.64
C GLY A 344 12.98 32.34 25.48
N ILE A 345 13.46 32.79 24.33
CA ILE A 345 13.55 31.95 23.12
C ILE A 345 14.81 31.11 23.20
N ILE A 346 14.66 29.79 23.04
CA ILE A 346 15.79 28.87 22.88
C ILE A 346 15.83 28.40 21.43
N TRP A 347 17.02 28.24 20.89
CA TRP A 347 17.22 27.79 19.52
C TRP A 347 17.47 26.29 19.49
N ASP A 348 16.78 25.56 18.62
CA ASP A 348 17.00 24.13 18.43
C ASP A 348 18.42 23.90 17.89
N PRO A 349 19.32 23.24 18.65
CA PRO A 349 20.71 23.03 18.24
C PRO A 349 20.85 22.02 17.08
N ASN A 350 19.79 21.27 16.77
CA ASN A 350 19.75 20.29 15.69
C ASN A 350 19.01 20.82 14.46
N PHE A 351 18.64 22.10 14.44
CA PHE A 351 17.91 22.66 13.32
C PHE A 351 18.76 22.70 12.05
N VAL A 352 18.19 22.26 10.94
CA VAL A 352 18.83 22.31 9.63
C VAL A 352 18.20 23.43 8.83
N TYR A 353 18.99 24.45 8.51
CA TYR A 353 18.52 25.63 7.79
C TYR A 353 18.31 25.34 6.30
N ASP A 354 17.08 25.51 5.81
CA ASP A 354 16.70 25.40 4.39
C ASP A 354 15.85 26.57 3.84
N ASN A 355 15.93 26.82 2.53
CA ASN A 355 15.20 27.90 1.85
C ASN A 355 13.92 27.39 1.14
N PRO A 356 12.89 28.25 1.00
CA PRO A 356 12.84 29.62 1.47
C PRO A 356 12.37 29.72 2.94
N TYR A 357 12.70 30.84 3.58
CA TYR A 357 12.43 31.08 4.99
C TYR A 357 11.92 32.50 5.25
N ALA A 358 11.20 32.67 6.36
CA ALA A 358 10.82 33.96 6.91
C ALA A 358 11.30 34.03 8.37
N GLU A 359 11.73 35.20 8.81
CA GLU A 359 12.37 35.36 10.12
C GLU A 359 12.00 36.71 10.73
N ASP A 360 11.84 36.71 12.04
CA ASP A 360 11.73 37.90 12.88
C ASP A 360 12.55 37.72 14.16
N TRP A 361 12.40 38.64 15.12
CA TRP A 361 13.06 38.52 16.43
C TRP A 361 12.65 37.25 17.19
N GLY A 362 11.50 36.67 16.84
CA GLY A 362 10.93 35.43 17.36
C GLY A 362 11.43 34.18 16.61
N GLY A 363 12.45 34.31 15.76
CA GLY A 363 13.06 33.19 15.06
C GLY A 363 12.58 32.99 13.64
N ARG A 364 13.08 31.90 13.06
CA ARG A 364 12.87 31.55 11.67
C ARG A 364 11.82 30.45 11.53
N ILE A 365 10.99 30.60 10.51
CA ILE A 365 10.22 29.51 9.90
C ILE A 365 10.72 29.24 8.49
N GLN A 366 10.62 27.99 8.04
CA GLN A 366 10.99 27.61 6.68
C GLN A 366 10.06 26.53 6.13
N SER A 367 10.14 26.34 4.82
CA SER A 367 9.45 25.23 4.15
C SER A 367 10.08 23.89 4.52
N PHE A 368 9.26 22.83 4.47
CA PHE A 368 9.70 21.44 4.46
C PHE A 368 10.79 21.18 3.39
N ASP A 369 11.90 20.53 3.77
CA ASP A 369 12.94 20.04 2.85
C ASP A 369 12.58 18.66 2.24
N PRO A 370 12.33 18.56 0.92
CA PRO A 370 12.02 17.27 0.30
C PRO A 370 13.17 16.25 0.32
N ALA A 371 14.41 16.68 0.52
CA ALA A 371 15.58 15.79 0.53
C ALA A 371 15.56 14.83 1.74
N MET A 372 14.90 15.20 2.83
CA MET A 372 14.72 14.36 4.02
C MET A 372 14.07 13.00 3.73
N CYS A 373 13.27 12.92 2.66
CA CYS A 373 12.52 11.73 2.30
C CYS A 373 13.35 10.76 1.44
N LYS A 374 14.46 11.22 0.86
CA LYS A 374 15.31 10.41 -0.02
C LYS A 374 15.88 9.15 0.68
N PRO A 375 16.45 9.22 1.90
CA PRO A 375 16.97 8.03 2.57
C PRO A 375 15.93 6.94 2.81
N MET A 376 14.66 7.30 3.04
CA MET A 376 13.58 6.33 3.19
C MET A 376 13.20 5.71 1.84
N LYS A 377 13.06 6.53 0.80
CA LYS A 377 12.71 6.07 -0.55
C LYS A 377 13.79 5.15 -1.15
N ASP A 378 15.06 5.45 -0.90
CA ASP A 378 16.19 4.59 -1.33
C ASP A 378 16.14 3.19 -0.68
N ARG A 379 15.43 3.04 0.45
CA ARG A 379 15.19 1.77 1.15
C ARG A 379 13.88 1.08 0.73
N ASN A 380 13.24 1.56 -0.34
CA ASN A 380 11.95 1.06 -0.82
C ASN A 380 10.79 1.27 0.18
N ILE A 381 10.86 2.31 1.01
CA ILE A 381 9.76 2.75 1.86
C ILE A 381 8.88 3.70 1.04
N ARG A 382 7.57 3.42 0.96
CA ARG A 382 6.61 4.33 0.32
C ARG A 382 6.31 5.49 1.26
N VAL A 383 6.59 6.72 0.85
CA VAL A 383 6.31 7.92 1.64
C VAL A 383 5.03 8.57 1.12
N ILE A 384 4.05 8.72 2.00
CA ILE A 384 2.78 9.41 1.82
C ILE A 384 2.80 10.66 2.70
N ALA A 385 2.32 11.78 2.18
CA ALA A 385 2.26 13.03 2.93
C ALA A 385 0.85 13.61 2.88
N MET A 386 0.33 13.94 4.06
CA MET A 386 -0.89 14.71 4.24
C MET A 386 -0.50 16.07 4.79
N ASN A 387 -0.57 17.09 3.94
CA ASN A 387 -0.33 18.48 4.31
C ASN A 387 -1.56 19.01 5.07
N THR A 388 -1.44 19.14 6.38
CA THR A 388 -2.50 19.69 7.24
C THR A 388 -2.36 21.20 7.31
N LYS A 389 -2.75 21.88 6.24
CA LYS A 389 -2.43 23.30 6.03
C LYS A 389 -2.74 24.18 7.24
N TYR A 390 -1.81 25.08 7.49
CA TYR A 390 -1.95 26.10 8.49
C TYR A 390 -3.14 27.01 8.18
N LEU A 391 -4.09 27.14 9.12
CA LEU A 391 -5.22 28.05 8.96
C LEU A 391 -4.84 29.43 9.50
N ILE A 392 -4.36 30.32 8.65
CA ILE A 392 -3.84 31.62 9.09
C ILE A 392 -4.99 32.51 9.54
N PRO A 393 -4.95 33.08 10.77
CA PRO A 393 -6.00 33.97 11.24
C PRO A 393 -6.10 35.22 10.37
N ALA A 394 -7.32 35.56 9.94
CA ALA A 394 -7.55 36.61 8.94
C ALA A 394 -7.08 38.03 9.34
N LYS A 395 -6.85 38.27 10.63
CA LYS A 395 -6.45 39.58 11.18
C LYS A 395 -5.04 39.59 11.77
N ASP A 396 -4.25 38.54 11.53
CA ASP A 396 -2.91 38.47 12.08
C ASP A 396 -1.95 39.42 11.35
N THR A 397 -1.05 40.02 12.13
CA THR A 397 -0.02 40.93 11.63
C THR A 397 1.38 40.36 11.80
N ASN A 398 1.53 39.14 12.35
CA ASN A 398 2.82 38.51 12.51
C ASN A 398 3.46 38.28 11.12
N PRO A 399 4.69 38.76 10.89
CA PRO A 399 5.35 38.66 9.59
C PRO A 399 5.55 37.21 9.12
N LYS A 400 5.73 36.25 10.04
CA LYS A 400 5.80 34.82 9.72
C LYS A 400 4.47 34.29 9.19
N PHE A 401 3.34 34.67 9.81
CA PHE A 401 2.02 34.32 9.28
C PHE A 401 1.74 34.97 7.93
N LEU A 402 2.12 36.22 7.75
CA LEU A 402 1.99 36.89 6.44
C LEU A 402 2.83 36.16 5.38
N ALA A 403 4.06 35.73 5.71
CA ALA A 403 4.90 34.97 4.80
C ALA A 403 4.30 33.61 4.41
N ILE A 404 3.77 32.85 5.37
CA ILE A 404 3.05 31.59 5.11
C ILE A 404 1.90 31.84 4.14
N ARG A 405 1.08 32.87 4.42
CA ARG A 405 -0.09 33.22 3.60
C ARG A 405 0.27 33.63 2.19
N ASP A 406 1.28 34.49 2.06
CA ASP A 406 1.50 35.26 0.84
C ASP A 406 2.37 34.50 -0.17
N TRP A 407 3.33 33.69 0.29
CA TRP A 407 4.27 33.03 -0.63
C TRP A 407 4.82 31.68 -0.17
N LEU A 408 5.02 31.46 1.14
CA LEU A 408 5.71 30.26 1.63
C LEU A 408 4.87 28.98 1.47
N TYR A 409 3.53 29.07 1.54
CA TYR A 409 2.64 27.91 1.35
C TYR A 409 2.87 27.17 0.01
N THR A 410 3.17 27.91 -1.07
CA THR A 410 3.39 27.31 -2.40
C THR A 410 4.65 26.45 -2.42
N TYR A 411 5.68 26.85 -1.67
CA TYR A 411 6.91 26.07 -1.53
C TYR A 411 6.68 24.84 -0.66
N ILE A 412 5.92 24.99 0.43
CA ILE A 412 5.56 23.86 1.31
C ILE A 412 4.83 22.79 0.51
N GLU A 413 3.78 23.16 -0.22
CA GLU A 413 3.03 22.22 -1.06
C GLU A 413 3.93 21.54 -2.10
N GLY A 414 4.70 22.34 -2.84
CA GLY A 414 5.59 21.85 -3.89
C GLY A 414 6.69 20.94 -3.35
N ASN A 415 7.20 21.19 -2.14
CA ASN A 415 8.25 20.40 -1.53
C ASN A 415 7.70 19.12 -0.89
N MET A 416 6.58 19.18 -0.16
CA MET A 416 5.93 17.96 0.33
C MET A 416 5.51 17.04 -0.83
N ALA A 417 5.05 17.59 -1.96
CA ALA A 417 4.76 16.80 -3.15
C ALA A 417 6.01 16.15 -3.81
N LYS A 418 7.22 16.72 -3.63
CA LYS A 418 8.49 16.11 -4.07
C LYS A 418 9.00 15.05 -3.09
N CYS A 419 8.63 15.16 -1.82
CA CYS A 419 9.01 14.22 -0.77
C CYS A 419 8.40 12.84 -1.01
N VAL A 420 7.12 12.77 -1.41
CA VAL A 420 6.37 11.51 -1.54
C VAL A 420 6.91 10.57 -2.62
N SER A 421 6.53 9.29 -2.55
CA SER A 421 7.00 8.24 -3.47
C SER A 421 6.28 8.24 -4.82
N SER A 422 5.02 8.64 -4.86
CA SER A 422 4.21 8.82 -6.08
C SER A 422 3.46 10.14 -6.03
N LYS A 423 3.12 10.71 -7.19
CA LYS A 423 2.27 11.91 -7.26
C LYS A 423 0.91 11.72 -6.58
N THR A 424 0.41 10.48 -6.54
CA THR A 424 -0.85 10.10 -5.89
C THR A 424 -0.72 9.91 -4.37
N ASP A 425 0.49 10.08 -3.81
CA ASP A 425 0.77 9.91 -2.39
C ASP A 425 0.82 11.25 -1.64
N TYR A 426 0.56 12.35 -2.34
CA TYR A 426 0.43 13.68 -1.76
C TYR A 426 -1.04 14.08 -1.61
N TYR A 427 -1.42 14.45 -0.40
CA TYR A 427 -2.76 14.88 -0.05
C TYR A 427 -2.69 16.27 0.57
N ASP A 428 -3.41 17.20 -0.02
CA ASP A 428 -3.52 18.57 0.46
C ASP A 428 -4.83 18.74 1.23
N ALA A 429 -4.74 18.98 2.54
CA ALA A 429 -5.88 18.88 3.44
C ALA A 429 -5.98 20.08 4.39
N SER A 430 -6.87 21.02 4.06
CA SER A 430 -6.95 22.32 4.73
C SER A 430 -8.06 22.41 5.77
N SER A 431 -9.18 21.72 5.57
CA SER A 431 -10.29 21.66 6.50
C SER A 431 -10.41 20.30 7.21
N PRO A 432 -11.22 20.18 8.26
CA PRO A 432 -11.54 18.89 8.85
C PRO A 432 -12.11 17.87 7.86
N GLU A 433 -12.95 18.33 6.93
CA GLU A 433 -13.53 17.49 5.87
C GLU A 433 -12.47 17.02 4.87
N ASP A 434 -11.54 17.90 4.48
CA ASP A 434 -10.44 17.52 3.59
C ASP A 434 -9.53 16.48 4.24
N ILE A 435 -9.23 16.63 5.54
CA ILE A 435 -8.42 15.67 6.29
C ILE A 435 -9.13 14.30 6.36
N ASP A 436 -10.44 14.30 6.61
CA ASP A 436 -11.22 13.05 6.62
C ASP A 436 -11.24 12.36 5.24
N LEU A 437 -11.41 13.15 4.17
CA LEU A 437 -11.39 12.65 2.80
C LEU A 437 -10.01 12.09 2.41
N ALA A 438 -8.94 12.85 2.68
CA ALA A 438 -7.57 12.41 2.46
C ALA A 438 -7.28 11.11 3.20
N THR A 439 -7.74 10.99 4.45
CA THR A 439 -7.61 9.75 5.24
C THR A 439 -8.30 8.57 4.55
N THR A 440 -9.54 8.74 4.07
CA THR A 440 -10.25 7.69 3.31
C THR A 440 -9.48 7.30 2.05
N GLN A 441 -8.94 8.27 1.30
CA GLN A 441 -8.18 8.01 0.08
C GLN A 441 -6.85 7.29 0.38
N ILE A 442 -6.14 7.68 1.43
CA ILE A 442 -4.93 7.00 1.91
C ILE A 442 -5.26 5.55 2.25
N ILE A 443 -6.31 5.28 3.02
CA ILE A 443 -6.77 3.92 3.35
C ILE A 443 -7.01 3.11 2.07
N SER A 444 -7.75 3.67 1.11
CA SER A 444 -8.03 3.01 -0.17
C SER A 444 -6.77 2.74 -0.99
N SER A 445 -5.76 3.62 -0.92
CA SER A 445 -4.49 3.46 -1.65
C SER A 445 -3.57 2.39 -1.04
N ILE A 446 -3.80 2.04 0.23
CA ILE A 446 -3.04 1.03 0.98
C ILE A 446 -3.75 -0.32 0.93
N ALA A 447 -5.08 -0.33 1.03
CA ALA A 447 -5.92 -1.50 0.97
C ALA A 447 -6.22 -1.91 -0.48
N GLN A 448 -5.23 -2.45 -1.21
CA GLN A 448 -5.47 -3.04 -2.53
C GLN A 448 -6.15 -4.42 -2.42
N PRO A 449 -7.20 -4.70 -3.21
CA PRO A 449 -7.82 -6.02 -3.28
C PRO A 449 -6.95 -7.04 -4.04
N ILE A 450 -7.18 -8.33 -3.78
CA ILE A 450 -6.60 -9.43 -4.58
C ILE A 450 -7.10 -9.28 -6.02
N ALA A 451 -6.18 -9.17 -6.97
CA ALA A 451 -6.49 -9.19 -8.40
C ALA A 451 -5.94 -10.46 -9.02
N LEU A 452 -6.81 -11.19 -9.73
CA LEU A 452 -6.40 -12.21 -10.69
C LEU A 452 -6.04 -11.48 -11.99
N THR A 453 -4.84 -11.73 -12.50
CA THR A 453 -4.40 -11.23 -13.79
C THR A 453 -4.27 -12.43 -14.72
N GLU A 454 -5.09 -12.47 -15.76
CA GLU A 454 -5.01 -13.48 -16.83
C GLU A 454 -3.77 -13.31 -17.71
#